data_AF-A0A4P8JBP6-F1
#
_entry.id   AF-A0A4P8JBP6-F1
#
_cell.length_a   1.000
_cell.length_b   1.000
_cell.length_c   1.000
_cell.angle_alpha   90.00
_cell.angle_beta   90.00
_cell.angle_gamma   90.00
#
_symmetry.space_group_name_H-M   'P 1'
#
loop_
_entity.id
_entity.type
_entity.pdbx_description
1 polymer ?
#
loop_
_entity_poly.entity_id
_entity_poly.type
_entity_poly.pdbx_seq_one_letter_code
_entity_poly.pdbx_strand_id
1 'polypeptide(L)'
;MGMMSGYWGYRQLGRFVERHRRELINRLQIPFARVPSYSVIRRVMVNLDYEELQLVFNKWSKHYGVIPSSEWISIDGKSLKNTGT
;
A
#
# COMPACT_ATOMS: atom_id res chain seq x y z
N MET A 1 2.70 -4.76 -3.58
CA MET A 1 2.49 -5.96 -4.42
C MET A 1 1.25 -5.86 -5.30
N GLY A 2 0.03 -5.68 -4.78
CA GLY A 2 -1.18 -5.55 -5.64
C GLY A 2 -1.13 -4.46 -6.72
N MET A 3 -0.76 -3.22 -6.37
CA MET A 3 -0.60 -2.15 -7.38
C MET A 3 0.53 -2.45 -8.37
N MET A 4 1.64 -3.04 -7.92
CA MET A 4 2.76 -3.47 -8.78
C MET A 4 2.39 -4.65 -9.69
N SER A 5 1.34 -5.39 -9.36
CA SER A 5 0.77 -6.47 -10.18
C SER A 5 -0.42 -6.00 -11.04
N GLY A 6 -0.59 -4.70 -11.24
CA GLY A 6 -1.62 -4.12 -12.11
C GLY A 6 -3.02 -4.04 -11.48
N TYR A 7 -3.16 -4.27 -10.18
CA TYR A 7 -4.43 -4.12 -9.49
C TYR A 7 -4.62 -2.66 -9.04
N TRP A 8 -5.03 -1.79 -9.96
CA TRP A 8 -5.17 -0.32 -9.79
C TRP A 8 -6.46 0.14 -9.08
N GLY A 9 -7.38 -0.78 -8.80
CA GLY A 9 -8.65 -0.46 -8.14
C GLY A 9 -8.90 -1.32 -6.91
N TYR A 10 -9.77 -0.84 -6.02
CA TYR A 10 -10.09 -1.55 -4.77
C TYR A 10 -10.60 -2.97 -5.02
N ARG A 11 -11.34 -3.20 -6.11
CA ARG A 11 -11.94 -4.50 -6.46
C ARG A 11 -10.88 -5.51 -6.87
N GLN A 12 -9.90 -5.01 -7.62
CA GLN A 12 -8.71 -5.70 -8.06
C GLN A 12 -7.86 -6.10 -6.84
N LEU A 13 -7.67 -5.19 -5.87
CA LEU A 13 -6.99 -5.48 -4.62
C LEU A 13 -7.71 -6.56 -3.79
N GLY A 14 -9.04 -6.49 -3.69
CA GLY A 14 -9.84 -7.50 -2.99
C GLY A 14 -9.69 -8.89 -3.63
N ARG A 15 -9.68 -8.98 -4.96
CA ARG A 15 -9.42 -10.24 -5.68
C ARG A 15 -8.01 -10.76 -5.46
N PHE A 16 -7.00 -9.88 -5.43
CA PHE A 16 -5.62 -10.27 -5.13
C PHE A 16 -5.50 -10.87 -3.72
N VAL A 17 -6.06 -10.18 -2.72
CA VAL A 17 -6.04 -10.62 -1.33
C VAL A 17 -6.70 -11.99 -1.18
N GLU A 18 -7.80 -12.22 -1.89
CA GLU A 18 -8.51 -13.50 -1.86
C GLU A 18 -7.74 -14.63 -2.57
N ARG A 19 -7.15 -14.33 -3.73
CA ARG A 19 -6.36 -15.28 -4.52
C ARG A 19 -5.10 -15.74 -3.78
N HIS A 20 -4.46 -14.82 -3.07
CA HIS A 20 -3.21 -15.05 -2.33
C HIS A 20 -3.43 -15.22 -0.82
N ARG A 21 -4.67 -15.50 -0.39
CA ARG A 21 -5.07 -15.53 1.02
C ARG A 21 -4.12 -16.32 1.91
N ARG A 22 -3.83 -17.58 1.54
CA ARG A 22 -2.96 -18.47 2.32
C ARG A 22 -1.55 -17.91 2.45
N GLU A 23 -0.99 -17.41 1.35
CA GLU A 23 0.35 -16.83 1.33
C GLU A 23 0.43 -15.56 2.17
N LEU A 24 -0.58 -14.70 2.09
CA LEU A 24 -0.66 -13.46 2.87
C LEU A 24 -0.78 -13.73 4.37
N ILE A 25 -1.61 -14.70 4.78
CA ILE A 25 -1.74 -15.08 6.19
C ILE A 25 -0.39 -15.59 6.71
N ASN A 26 0.30 -16.43 5.95
CA ASN A 26 1.59 -16.99 6.36
C ASN A 26 2.71 -15.94 6.42
N ARG A 27 2.79 -15.05 5.42
CA ARG A 27 3.86 -14.03 5.34
C ARG A 27 3.66 -12.86 6.28
N LEU A 28 2.41 -12.40 6.44
CA LEU A 28 2.08 -11.23 7.26
C LEU A 28 1.61 -11.62 8.67
N GLN A 29 1.58 -12.92 8.97
CA GLN A 29 1.14 -13.46 10.26
C GLN A 29 -0.22 -12.90 10.71
N ILE A 30 -1.18 -12.88 9.79
CA ILE A 30 -2.48 -12.22 10.01
C ILE A 30 -3.25 -12.99 11.11
N PRO A 31 -3.64 -12.33 12.21
CA PRO A 31 -4.36 -12.99 13.29
C PRO A 31 -5.72 -13.48 12.80
N PHE A 32 -6.13 -14.65 13.31
CA PHE A 32 -7.39 -15.31 12.96
C PHE A 32 -7.58 -15.65 11.47
N ALA A 33 -6.50 -15.62 10.66
CA ALA A 33 -6.54 -15.96 9.25
C ALA A 33 -7.57 -15.15 8.42
N ARG A 34 -7.99 -13.98 8.92
CA ARG A 34 -9.01 -13.14 8.28
C ARG A 34 -8.34 -12.08 7.42
N VAL A 35 -8.30 -12.33 6.12
CA VAL A 35 -7.91 -11.32 5.16
C VAL A 35 -9.06 -10.33 4.92
N PRO A 36 -8.78 -9.04 4.69
CA PRO A 36 -9.82 -8.04 4.50
C PRO A 36 -10.55 -8.25 3.18
N SER A 37 -11.89 -8.14 3.22
CA SER A 37 -12.70 -8.16 2.01
C SER A 37 -12.56 -6.84 1.23
N TYR A 38 -13.02 -6.83 -0.02
CA TYR A 38 -13.12 -5.62 -0.83
C TYR A 38 -13.74 -4.43 -0.07
N SER A 39 -14.86 -4.67 0.63
CA SER A 39 -15.57 -3.62 1.35
C SER A 39 -14.76 -3.05 2.52
N VAL A 40 -13.96 -3.89 3.18
CA VAL A 40 -13.05 -3.48 4.25
C VAL A 40 -11.90 -2.65 3.68
N ILE A 41 -11.27 -3.13 2.61
CA ILE A 41 -10.21 -2.41 1.89
C ILE A 41 -10.71 -1.02 1.46
N ARG A 42 -11.86 -0.96 0.81
CA ARG A 42 -12.44 0.31 0.37
C ARG A 42 -12.74 1.24 1.55
N ARG A 43 -13.31 0.72 2.64
CA ARG A 43 -13.63 1.54 3.83
C ARG A 43 -12.37 2.13 4.44
N VAL A 44 -11.31 1.34 4.58
CA VAL A 44 -10.02 1.84 5.09
C VAL A 44 -9.50 2.93 4.16
N MET A 45 -9.38 2.66 2.85
CA MET A 45 -8.81 3.62 1.90
C MET A 45 -9.59 4.93 1.77
N VAL A 46 -10.92 4.90 1.94
CA VAL A 46 -11.77 6.10 1.88
C VAL A 46 -11.69 6.93 3.16
N ASN A 47 -11.50 6.29 4.32
CA ASN A 47 -11.45 6.98 5.61
C ASN A 47 -10.01 7.18 6.12
N LEU A 48 -9.02 6.83 5.30
CA LEU A 48 -7.62 6.98 5.66
C LEU A 48 -7.24 8.44 5.54
N ASP A 49 -6.71 9.02 6.62
CA ASP A 49 -6.06 10.31 6.56
C ASP A 49 -4.72 10.17 5.83
N TYR A 50 -4.60 10.83 4.69
CA TYR A 50 -3.41 10.75 3.86
C TYR A 50 -2.21 11.50 4.47
N GLU A 51 -2.46 12.54 5.27
CA GLU A 51 -1.40 13.28 5.95
C GLU A 51 -0.80 12.42 7.07
N GLU A 52 -1.64 11.78 7.88
CA GLU A 52 -1.16 10.85 8.90
C GLU A 52 -0.45 9.64 8.29
N LEU A 53 -1.00 9.07 7.21
CA LEU A 53 -0.35 7.98 6.48
C LEU A 53 1.05 8.41 6.01
N GLN A 54 1.17 9.60 5.43
CA GLN A 54 2.44 10.11 4.93
C GLN A 54 3.46 10.28 6.07
N LEU A 55 3.05 10.79 7.23
CA LEU A 55 3.91 10.94 8.40
C LEU A 55 4.43 9.59 8.90
N VAL A 56 3.53 8.61 9.06
CA VAL A 56 3.88 7.26 9.52
C VAL A 56 4.76 6.55 8.50
N PHE A 57 4.44 6.67 7.21
CA PHE A 57 5.24 6.10 6.13
C PHE A 57 6.65 6.68 6.08
N ASN A 58 6.79 8.01 6.18
CA ASN A 58 8.09 8.68 6.21
C ASN A 58 8.91 8.31 7.46
N LYS A 59 8.25 8.08 8.59
CA LYS A 59 8.92 7.59 9.80
C LYS A 59 9.42 6.16 9.61
N TRP A 60 8.58 5.28 9.07
CA TRP A 60 8.93 3.89 8.76
C TRP A 60 10.07 3.81 7.73
N SER A 61 10.00 4.58 6.63
CA SER A 61 11.00 4.52 5.55
C SER A 61 12.39 4.94 6.01
N LYS A 62 12.48 5.89 6.94
CA LYS A 62 13.74 6.29 7.58
C LYS A 62 14.43 5.15 8.33
N HIS A 63 13.69 4.15 8.84
CA HIS A 63 14.29 2.97 9.48
C HIS A 63 15.00 2.03 8.50
N TYR A 64 14.68 2.12 7.20
CA TYR A 64 15.28 1.30 6.14
C TYR A 64 16.29 2.09 5.27
N GLY A 65 16.43 3.39 5.51
CA GLY A 65 17.29 4.28 4.73
C GLY A 65 18.60 4.61 5.45
N VAL A 66 19.64 3.83 5.21
CA VAL A 66 20.96 4.45 4.98
C VAL A 66 20.88 5.01 3.56
N ILE A 67 20.43 6.25 3.41
CA ILE A 67 20.58 6.98 2.15
C ILE A 67 21.99 7.58 2.25
N PRO A 68 23.02 7.02 1.60
CA PRO A 68 24.31 7.68 1.56
C PRO A 68 24.10 9.08 0.98
N SER A 69 24.69 10.08 1.62
CA SER A 69 24.51 11.52 1.38
C SER A 69 24.82 12.00 -0.05
N SER A 70 25.20 11.09 -0.95
CA SER A 70 25.63 11.38 -2.32
C SER A 70 24.74 10.78 -3.42
N GLU A 71 23.67 10.05 -3.10
CA GLU A 71 22.78 9.50 -4.13
C GLU A 71 21.40 10.17 -4.09
N TRP A 72 21.14 10.97 -5.13
CA TRP A 72 19.83 11.55 -5.40
C TRP A 72 18.88 10.43 -5.82
N ILE A 73 18.17 9.82 -4.87
CA ILE A 73 17.04 8.94 -5.19
C ILE A 73 15.89 9.85 -5.66
N SER A 74 15.76 10.00 -6.98
CA SER A 74 14.57 10.57 -7.59
C SER A 74 13.41 9.59 -7.40
N ILE A 75 12.64 9.78 -6.34
CA ILE A 75 11.30 9.20 -6.24
C ILE A 75 10.43 10.10 -7.13
N ASP A 76 10.30 9.75 -8.41
CA ASP A 76 9.47 10.49 -9.35
C ASP A 76 8.02 10.50 -8.86
N GLY A 77 7.59 11.62 -8.28
CA GLY A 77 6.24 11.84 -7.77
C GLY A 77 5.20 12.15 -8.85
N LYS A 78 5.54 12.01 -10.14
CA LYS A 78 4.69 12.43 -11.27
C LYS A 78 3.38 11.66 -11.43
N SER A 79 3.15 10.55 -10.73
CA SER A 79 1.89 9.81 -10.87
C SER A 79 0.82 10.14 -9.81
N LEU A 80 0.89 11.32 -9.16
CA LEU A 80 -0.16 11.79 -8.22
C LEU A 80 -0.91 13.05 -8.68
N LYS A 81 -0.52 13.67 -9.80
CA LYS A 81 -1.23 14.80 -10.40
C LYS A 81 -1.47 14.54 -11.89
N ASN A 82 -2.62 13.95 -12.24
CA ASN A 82 -3.51 14.51 -13.26
C ASN A 82 -4.78 13.64 -13.41
N THR A 83 -5.87 14.00 -12.75
CA THR A 83 -7.21 13.75 -13.29
C THR A 83 -8.12 14.88 -12.79
N GLY A 84 -7.93 16.06 -13.37
CA GLY A 84 -8.98 17.08 -13.43
C GLY A 84 -9.55 17.05 -14.84
N THR A 85 -10.78 16.56 -14.98
CA THR A 85 -11.66 16.90 -16.11
C THR A 85 -12.95 17.42 -15.50
#